data_AF-A0A8T1U4J8-F1
#
_entry.id   AF-A0A8T1U4J8-F1
#
_cell.length_a   1.000
_cell.length_b   1.000
_cell.length_c   1.000
_cell.angle_alpha   90.00
_cell.angle_beta   90.00
_cell.angle_gamma   90.00
#
_symmetry.space_group_name_H-M   'P 1'
#
loop_
_entity.id
_entity.type
_entity.pdbx_description
1 polymer ?
#
loop_
_entity_poly.entity_id
_entity_poly.type
_entity_poly.pdbx_seq_one_letter_code
_entity_poly.pdbx_strand_id
1 'polypeptide(L)'
;MIVKKELHSILQALPKNSTSVCQSLDVGIMGPLKAKLKELWLAERPPPLKPGEKRKKKTAADKRLETIKRAITAWESLDPETVTKALNKALLTKV
;
A
#
# COMPACT_ATOMS: atom_id res chain seq x y z
N MET A 1 -14.73 -24.06 -9.04
CA MET A 1 -13.94 -22.92 -8.52
C MET A 1 -13.64 -23.16 -7.06
N ILE A 2 -12.36 -23.35 -6.71
CA ILE A 2 -11.86 -23.61 -5.34
C ILE A 2 -12.37 -22.54 -4.35
N VAL A 3 -12.38 -21.28 -4.76
CA VAL A 3 -12.79 -20.13 -3.93
C VAL A 3 -14.22 -20.23 -3.37
N LYS A 4 -15.18 -20.71 -4.16
CA LYS A 4 -16.58 -20.80 -3.71
C LYS A 4 -16.87 -22.06 -2.90
N LYS A 5 -16.24 -23.18 -3.26
CA LYS A 5 -16.56 -24.50 -2.72
C LYS A 5 -15.77 -24.84 -1.45
N GLU A 6 -14.50 -24.44 -1.40
CA GLU A 6 -13.59 -24.81 -0.30
C GLU A 6 -13.40 -23.65 0.67
N LEU A 7 -13.34 -22.41 0.19
CA LEU A 7 -13.13 -21.22 1.02
C LEU A 7 -14.45 -20.53 1.43
N HIS A 8 -15.60 -21.13 1.09
CA HIS A 8 -16.95 -20.59 1.36
C HIS A 8 -17.13 -19.11 1.01
N SER A 9 -16.41 -18.64 -0.01
CA SER A 9 -16.37 -17.22 -0.38
C SER A 9 -17.26 -16.92 -1.59
N ILE A 10 -17.79 -15.70 -1.65
CA ILE A 10 -18.57 -15.20 -2.78
C ILE A 10 -17.66 -14.42 -3.72
N LEU A 11 -17.62 -14.80 -4.99
CA LEU A 11 -16.89 -14.06 -6.02
C LEU A 11 -17.74 -12.87 -6.50
N GLN A 12 -17.27 -11.65 -6.26
CA GLN A 12 -17.91 -10.44 -6.76
C GLN A 12 -17.45 -10.15 -8.20
N ALA A 13 -18.40 -10.09 -9.14
CA ALA A 13 -18.09 -9.74 -10.52
C ALA A 13 -17.74 -8.24 -10.61
N LEU A 14 -16.61 -7.93 -11.25
CA LEU A 14 -16.18 -6.57 -11.52
C LEU A 14 -16.49 -6.22 -12.98
N PRO A 15 -17.14 -5.07 -13.27
CA PRO A 15 -17.30 -4.61 -14.64
C PRO A 15 -15.94 -4.37 -15.30
N LYS A 16 -15.86 -4.60 -16.61
CA LYS A 16 -14.64 -4.32 -17.39
C LYS A 16 -14.26 -2.84 -17.22
N ASN A 17 -12.98 -2.57 -16.96
CA ASN A 17 -12.44 -1.22 -16.72
C ASN A 17 -13.00 -0.50 -15.46
N SER A 18 -13.61 -1.21 -14.50
CA SER A 18 -14.06 -0.60 -13.24
C SER A 18 -12.95 -0.57 -12.20
N THR A 19 -12.00 0.34 -12.36
CA THR A 19 -10.94 0.56 -11.36
C THR A 19 -11.36 1.56 -10.28
N SER A 20 -12.33 2.45 -10.56
CA SER A 20 -12.59 3.59 -9.66
C SER A 20 -13.77 3.44 -8.68
N VAL A 21 -14.82 2.68 -9.03
CA VAL A 21 -16.03 2.57 -8.20
C VAL A 21 -16.10 1.23 -7.46
N CYS A 22 -15.51 0.16 -8.02
CA CYS A 22 -15.62 -1.19 -7.48
C CYS A 22 -14.34 -1.71 -6.78
N GLN A 23 -13.28 -0.90 -6.69
CA GLN A 23 -12.00 -1.30 -6.08
C GLN A 23 -11.58 -0.30 -4.99
N SER A 24 -12.12 -0.48 -3.78
CA SER A 24 -11.82 0.37 -2.61
C SER A 24 -10.33 0.48 -2.31
N LEU A 25 -9.56 -0.59 -2.57
CA LEU A 25 -8.11 -0.57 -2.44
C LEU A 25 -7.49 0.51 -3.33
N ASP A 26 -7.76 0.48 -4.64
CA ASP A 26 -7.13 1.38 -5.60
C ASP A 26 -7.53 2.85 -5.39
N VAL A 27 -8.80 3.10 -5.04
CA VAL A 27 -9.32 4.47 -4.96
C VAL A 27 -9.22 5.10 -3.57
N GLY A 28 -9.44 4.31 -2.52
CA GLY A 28 -9.52 4.84 -1.16
C GLY A 28 -8.26 4.63 -0.33
N ILE A 29 -7.53 3.54 -0.57
CA ILE A 29 -6.42 3.12 0.30
C ILE A 29 -5.07 3.38 -0.35
N MET A 30 -4.93 3.12 -1.66
CA MET A 30 -3.64 3.26 -2.36
C MET A 30 -3.12 4.69 -2.39
N GLY A 31 -3.99 5.70 -2.46
CA GLY A 31 -3.58 7.11 -2.40
C GLY A 31 -2.85 7.45 -1.10
N PRO A 32 -3.52 7.31 0.06
CA PRO A 32 -2.89 7.47 1.38
C PRO A 32 -1.64 6.60 1.57
N LEU A 33 -1.67 5.33 1.18
CA LEU A 33 -0.53 4.43 1.31
C LEU A 33 0.68 4.91 0.49
N LYS A 34 0.49 5.33 -0.76
CA LYS A 34 1.55 5.89 -1.62
C LYS A 34 2.13 7.17 -1.03
N ALA A 35 1.29 8.01 -0.41
CA ALA A 35 1.76 9.21 0.27
C ALA A 35 2.68 8.86 1.45
N LYS A 36 2.30 7.89 2.29
CA LYS A 36 3.13 7.41 3.42
C LYS A 36 4.43 6.76 2.97
N LEU A 37 4.40 5.94 1.92
CA LEU A 37 5.60 5.39 1.31
C LEU A 37 6.58 6.48 0.84
N LYS A 38 6.06 7.55 0.22
CA LYS A 38 6.86 8.69 -0.24
C LYS A 38 7.46 9.46 0.94
N GLU A 39 6.68 9.71 1.98
CA GLU A 39 7.11 10.38 3.21
C GLU A 39 8.28 9.62 3.87
N LEU A 40 8.11 8.31 4.11
CA LEU A 40 9.15 7.46 4.69
C LEU A 40 10.39 7.37 3.81
N TRP A 41 10.22 7.25 2.49
CA TRP A 41 11.36 7.24 1.56
C TRP A 41 12.20 8.52 1.64
N LEU A 42 11.55 9.68 1.81
CA LEU A 42 12.24 10.96 1.97
C LEU A 42 12.93 11.06 3.34
N ALA A 43 12.31 10.56 4.41
CA ALA A 43 12.88 10.56 5.76
C ALA A 43 14.09 9.62 5.89
N GLU A 44 14.06 8.47 5.22
CA GLU A 44 15.15 7.48 5.22
C GLU A 44 16.34 7.86 4.32
N ARG A 45 16.24 8.97 3.57
CA ARG A 45 17.34 9.37 2.67
C ARG A 45 18.60 9.64 3.48
N PRO A 46 19.72 8.99 3.12
CA PRO A 46 20.98 9.26 3.79
C PRO A 46 21.39 10.72 3.53
N PRO A 47 22.03 11.37 4.52
CA PRO A 47 22.51 12.74 4.37
C PRO A 47 23.50 12.87 3.20
N PRO A 48 23.78 14.11 2.77
CA PRO A 48 24.86 14.38 1.83
C PRO A 48 26.17 13.79 2.33
N LEU A 49 26.95 13.20 1.41
CA LEU A 49 28.28 12.68 1.72
C LEU A 49 29.24 13.85 1.93
N LYS A 50 30.18 13.72 2.87
CA LYS A 50 31.31 14.66 2.98
C LYS A 50 32.32 14.43 1.85
N PRO A 51 33.17 15.42 1.52
CA PRO A 51 34.23 15.22 0.52
C PRO A 51 35.10 14.00 0.87
N GLY A 52 35.27 13.09 -0.10
CA GLY A 52 36.03 11.85 0.07
C GLY A 52 35.24 10.65 0.63
N GLU A 53 34.03 10.84 1.15
CA GLU A 53 33.19 9.73 1.63
C GLU A 53 32.47 9.03 0.46
N LYS A 54 32.28 7.72 0.61
CA LYS A 54 31.53 6.89 -0.35
C LYS A 54 30.33 6.24 0.36
N ARG A 55 29.17 6.25 -0.29
CA ARG A 55 28.00 5.50 0.20
C ARG A 55 28.30 4.01 0.20
N LYS A 56 27.90 3.32 1.28
CA LYS A 56 27.94 1.85 1.34
C LYS A 56 27.12 1.28 0.19
N LYS A 57 27.71 0.35 -0.57
CA LYS A 57 26.99 -0.36 -1.63
C LYS A 57 25.92 -1.25 -0.97
N LYS A 58 24.66 -1.05 -1.34
CA LYS A 58 23.55 -1.93 -0.97
C LYS A 58 23.37 -3.00 -2.03
N THR A 59 23.23 -4.25 -1.60
CA THR A 59 22.90 -5.36 -2.50
C THR A 59 21.46 -5.25 -2.98
N ALA A 60 21.08 -6.04 -3.98
CA ALA A 60 19.69 -6.14 -4.40
C ALA A 60 18.78 -6.71 -3.30
N ALA A 61 19.31 -7.58 -2.43
CA ALA A 61 18.57 -8.14 -1.30
C ALA A 61 18.29 -7.08 -0.24
N ASP A 62 19.29 -6.26 0.11
CA ASP A 62 19.13 -5.17 1.09
C ASP A 62 18.04 -4.18 0.65
N LYS A 63 18.06 -3.77 -0.62
CA LYS A 63 17.06 -2.84 -1.18
C LYS A 63 15.64 -3.41 -1.12
N ARG A 64 15.47 -4.72 -1.36
CA ARG A 64 14.17 -5.39 -1.26
C ARG A 64 13.69 -5.41 0.18
N LEU A 65 14.56 -5.77 1.12
CA LEU A 65 14.23 -5.82 2.54
C LEU A 65 13.83 -4.43 3.07
N GLU A 66 14.55 -3.39 2.69
CA GLU A 66 14.21 -2.00 3.05
C GLU A 66 12.84 -1.59 2.49
N THR A 67 12.53 -2.01 1.26
CA THR A 67 11.23 -1.71 0.63
C THR A 67 10.08 -2.43 1.31
N ILE A 68 10.28 -3.70 1.71
CA ILE A 68 9.28 -4.48 2.45
C ILE A 68 9.02 -3.84 3.82
N LYS A 69 10.08 -3.53 4.57
CA LYS A 69 9.95 -2.90 5.89
C LYS A 69 9.21 -1.57 5.81
N ARG A 70 9.54 -0.74 4.81
CA ARG A 70 8.85 0.53 4.58
C ARG A 70 7.38 0.36 4.24
N ALA A 71 7.03 -0.65 3.45
CA ALA A 71 5.63 -0.94 3.14
C ALA A 71 4.83 -1.36 4.38
N ILE A 72 5.43 -2.18 5.26
CA ILE A 72 4.83 -2.57 6.54
C ILE A 72 4.62 -1.32 7.41
N THR A 73 5.65 -0.51 7.63
CA THR A 73 5.56 0.71 8.42
C THR A 73 4.54 1.70 7.85
N ALA A 74 4.50 1.86 6.53
CA ALA A 74 3.51 2.72 5.88
C ALA A 74 2.08 2.23 6.16
N TRP A 75 1.84 0.92 6.06
CA TRP A 75 0.53 0.32 6.32
C TRP A 75 0.12 0.48 7.79
N GLU A 76 1.01 0.20 8.73
CA GLU A 76 0.76 0.34 10.18
C GLU A 76 0.50 1.79 10.60
N SER A 77 1.02 2.76 9.84
CA SER A 77 0.79 4.19 10.08
C SER A 77 -0.54 4.72 9.55
N LEU A 78 -1.28 3.93 8.76
CA LEU A 78 -2.59 4.34 8.26
C LEU A 78 -3.63 4.24 9.37
N ASP A 79 -4.46 5.28 9.50
CA ASP A 79 -5.62 5.24 10.36
C ASP A 79 -6.60 4.15 9.87
N PRO A 80 -6.99 3.18 10.72
CA PRO A 80 -7.99 2.17 10.39
C PRO A 80 -9.29 2.76 9.82
N GLU A 81 -9.67 3.98 10.24
CA GLU A 81 -10.84 4.67 9.73
C GLU A 81 -10.74 4.95 8.22
N THR A 82 -9.52 5.16 7.69
CA THR A 82 -9.27 5.35 6.25
C THR A 82 -9.71 4.11 5.45
N VAL A 83 -9.39 2.91 5.96
CA VAL A 83 -9.75 1.64 5.32
C VAL A 83 -11.26 1.43 5.37
N THR A 84 -11.86 1.67 6.54
CA THR A 84 -13.32 1.55 6.73
C THR A 84 -14.08 2.50 5.81
N LYS A 85 -13.69 3.78 5.74
CA LYS A 85 -14.31 4.78 4.85
C LYS A 85 -14.19 4.40 3.38
N ALA A 86 -13.01 3.90 2.96
CA ALA A 86 -12.79 3.43 1.60
C ALA A 86 -13.71 2.26 1.21
N LEU A 87 -13.92 1.30 2.13
CA LEU A 87 -14.81 0.17 1.92
C LEU A 87 -16.28 0.59 1.91
N ASN A 88 -16.71 1.42 2.86
CA ASN A 88 -18.10 1.89 2.92
C ASN A 88 -18.50 2.65 1.65
N LYS A 89 -17.60 3.50 1.14
CA LYS A 89 -17.80 4.19 -0.13
C LYS A 89 -18.02 3.23 -1.30
N ALA A 90 -17.26 2.14 -1.37
CA ALA A 90 -17.39 1.15 -2.43
C ALA A 90 -18.66 0.28 -2.29
N LEU A 91 -19.10 0.03 -1.06
CA LEU A 91 -20.32 -0.72 -0.77
C LEU A 91 -21.59 0.15 -0.80
N LEU A 92 -21.45 1.46 -1.04
CA LEU A 92 -22.54 2.44 -0.96
C LEU A 92 -23.26 2.41 0.40
N THR A 93 -22.58 1.95 1.45
CA THR A 93 -23.11 1.94 2.81
C THR A 93 -22.92 3.32 3.44
N LYS A 94 -24.02 3.92 3.92
CA LYS A 94 -23.95 5.13 4.74
C LYS A 94 -23.47 4.72 6.14
N VAL A 95 -22.30 5.21 6.54
CA VAL A 95 -21.84 5.22 7.93
C VAL A 95 -21.76 6.66 8.38
#